data_AF-A0A813UM23-F1
#
_entry.id   AF-A0A813UM23-F1
#
_cell.length_a   1.000
_cell.length_b   1.000
_cell.length_c   1.000
_cell.angle_alpha   90.00
_cell.angle_beta   90.00
_cell.angle_gamma   90.00
#
_symmetry.space_group_name_H-M   'P 1'
#
loop_
_entity.id
_entity.type
_entity.pdbx_description
1 polymer ?
#
loop_
_entity_poly.entity_id
_entity_poly.type
_entity_poly.pdbx_seq_one_letter_code
_entity_poly.pdbx_strand_id
1 'polypeptide(L)'
;MMFWHLTYLFFCLLTFTSVFCADTSCTTLNCQLPSCQCPISNRNPTSLNVTDIPQLVLFTFVGNLNQYTFDSVRSILNPAHRNPNKCPISSTFFVNDNFTDYCLVQRLFNNHNEIAMTTSSNRCPLTNCYEENHWRQWIDNDWKREIKQQRLNLIEQSYIHHSHIKGFRVPHLQIDENKHLELIRNFHFNYDSSMLFQSSKLIWPFTLNYPINLNECMNCDESYPTMEGLWQFPLHEWTYSNTSESCRTFSDPSCLPEDEVHTADLLFDFIKYNFDRHSSLTLGQRSPFVIELDLMWLSEHQNKRLEAMLRFIEYILNSEDHRHVYFVSLEQALEWIKYPRTLNELEDFWAFSCTDTIYDYDIDCAALQTDFSSKSDAQRLISKNETNKTDTEPVDRQAEELFRSGILVHSIWIFILLIIVVLIYDKYFAKK
;
A
#
# COMPACT_ATOMS: atom_id res chain seq x y z
N MET A 1 43.14 46.32 -16.76
CA MET A 1 43.52 45.50 -15.58
C MET A 1 42.37 45.25 -14.59
N MET A 2 41.13 45.69 -14.88
CA MET A 2 39.97 45.53 -13.98
C MET A 2 38.95 44.48 -14.47
N PHE A 3 39.09 43.98 -15.70
CA PHE A 3 38.18 42.98 -16.28
C PHE A 3 38.58 41.53 -15.94
N TRP A 4 39.85 41.27 -15.63
CA TRP A 4 40.35 39.93 -15.31
C TRP A 4 40.10 39.52 -13.84
N HIS A 5 39.91 40.48 -12.94
CA HIS A 5 39.59 40.17 -11.53
C HIS A 5 38.10 39.89 -11.30
N LEU A 6 37.21 40.47 -12.11
CA LEU A 6 35.77 40.20 -12.06
C LEU A 6 35.42 38.80 -12.62
N THR A 7 36.11 38.34 -13.67
CA THR A 7 35.92 36.99 -14.19
C THR A 7 36.44 35.92 -13.22
N TYR A 8 37.52 36.18 -12.47
CA TYR A 8 38.05 35.24 -11.48
C TYR A 8 37.14 35.13 -10.23
N LEU A 9 36.53 36.25 -9.80
CA LEU A 9 35.55 36.24 -8.71
C LEU A 9 34.26 35.52 -9.11
N PHE A 10 33.82 35.66 -10.36
CA PHE A 10 32.66 34.92 -10.88
C PHE A 10 32.95 33.41 -11.04
N PHE A 11 34.18 33.05 -11.42
CA PHE A 11 34.60 31.64 -11.51
C PHE A 11 34.76 30.98 -10.13
N CYS A 12 35.26 31.70 -9.11
CA CYS A 12 35.34 31.19 -7.73
C CYS A 12 33.97 31.08 -7.04
N LEU A 13 32.97 31.88 -7.43
CA LEU A 13 31.60 31.75 -6.95
C LEU A 13 30.85 30.57 -7.60
N LEU A 14 31.28 30.10 -8.77
CA LEU A 14 30.71 28.92 -9.46
C LEU A 14 31.33 27.59 -9.02
N THR A 15 32.42 27.59 -8.25
CA THR A 15 33.07 26.37 -7.73
C THR A 15 32.75 26.06 -6.26
N PHE A 16 31.83 26.80 -5.64
CA PHE A 16 31.11 26.31 -4.47
C PHE A 16 29.94 25.43 -4.92
N THR A 17 30.22 24.36 -5.64
CA THR A 17 29.38 23.17 -5.49
C THR A 17 29.67 22.70 -4.09
N SER A 18 28.87 23.18 -3.13
CA SER A 18 28.69 22.46 -1.88
C SER A 18 28.44 21.02 -2.29
N VAL A 19 29.43 20.17 -2.05
CA VAL A 19 29.18 18.74 -1.89
C VAL A 19 28.20 18.71 -0.74
N PHE A 20 26.91 18.76 -1.04
CA PHE A 20 25.90 18.29 -0.14
C PHE A 20 26.29 16.82 0.02
N CYS A 21 26.97 16.50 1.13
CA CYS A 21 26.82 15.17 1.67
C CYS A 21 25.32 14.94 1.68
N ALA A 22 24.84 14.01 0.86
CA ALA A 22 23.47 13.57 0.95
C ALA A 22 23.29 13.18 2.41
N ASP A 23 22.48 13.95 3.13
CA ASP A 23 22.21 13.68 4.53
C ASP A 23 21.53 12.32 4.57
N THR A 24 22.27 11.31 5.01
CA THR A 24 21.77 9.94 5.09
C THR A 24 20.71 9.80 6.18
N SER A 25 20.55 10.82 7.03
CA SER A 25 19.54 10.84 8.08
C SER A 25 18.21 11.42 7.57
N CYS A 26 17.15 10.65 7.76
CA CYS A 26 15.80 11.11 7.44
C CYS A 26 15.32 12.12 8.49
N THR A 27 14.85 13.27 8.04
CA THR A 27 14.31 14.33 8.89
C THR A 27 13.00 14.85 8.31
N THR A 28 12.19 15.53 9.12
CA THR A 28 10.96 16.17 8.64
C THR A 28 11.20 17.36 7.71
N LEU A 29 12.47 17.79 7.55
CA LEU A 29 12.85 18.86 6.63
C LEU A 29 13.18 18.35 5.23
N ASN A 30 13.78 17.16 5.13
CA ASN A 30 14.19 16.57 3.85
C ASN A 30 13.21 15.50 3.32
N CYS A 31 12.27 15.04 4.17
CA CYS A 31 11.26 14.05 3.82
C CYS A 31 9.87 14.54 4.27
N GLN A 32 9.03 14.94 3.31
CA GLN A 32 7.73 15.56 3.56
C GLN A 32 6.59 14.91 2.78
N LEU A 33 5.43 14.80 3.43
CA LEU A 33 4.18 14.36 2.81
C LEU A 33 3.75 15.34 1.70
N PRO A 34 3.07 14.87 0.64
CA PRO A 34 2.58 13.49 0.44
C PRO A 34 3.60 12.55 -0.21
N SER A 35 4.81 13.02 -0.51
CA SER A 35 5.78 12.27 -1.33
C SER A 35 6.76 11.43 -0.51
N CYS A 36 6.99 11.77 0.75
CA CYS A 36 7.99 11.13 1.59
C CYS A 36 7.54 11.09 3.06
N GLN A 37 7.77 9.95 3.72
CA GLN A 37 7.65 9.81 5.18
C GLN A 37 8.82 8.99 5.71
N CYS A 38 9.44 9.45 6.81
CA CYS A 38 10.56 8.76 7.43
C CYS A 38 10.12 7.46 8.13
N PRO A 39 10.97 6.42 8.16
CA PRO A 39 10.75 5.24 8.99
C PRO A 39 10.91 5.61 10.46
N ILE A 40 9.79 5.83 11.16
CA ILE A 40 9.75 6.25 12.56
C ILE A 40 9.01 5.18 13.38
N SER A 41 9.68 4.67 14.41
CA SER A 41 9.18 3.62 15.31
C SER A 41 8.53 4.21 16.56
N ASN A 42 7.40 3.65 16.99
CA ASN A 42 6.69 3.99 18.24
C ASN A 42 6.34 5.48 18.39
N ARG A 43 6.15 6.17 17.26
CA ARG A 43 5.81 7.58 17.24
C ARG A 43 4.98 7.92 16.02
N ASN A 44 3.91 8.68 16.24
CA ASN A 44 3.11 9.27 15.20
C ASN A 44 3.96 10.25 14.35
N PRO A 45 4.06 10.05 13.02
CA PRO A 45 4.84 10.90 12.12
C PRO A 45 4.11 12.19 11.71
N THR A 46 2.81 12.31 12.01
CA THR A 46 2.01 13.50 11.69
C THR A 46 2.18 14.60 12.73
N SER A 47 1.71 15.82 12.41
CA SER A 47 1.62 16.93 13.36
C SER A 47 0.36 16.90 14.24
N LEU A 48 -0.52 15.90 14.07
CA LEU A 48 -1.78 15.79 14.80
C LEU A 48 -1.55 15.24 16.22
N ASN A 49 -2.43 15.57 17.15
CA ASN A 49 -2.44 14.89 18.45
C ASN A 49 -2.88 13.44 18.24
N VAL A 50 -2.27 12.51 18.97
CA VAL A 50 -2.57 11.08 18.87
C VAL A 50 -4.06 10.77 19.15
N THR A 51 -4.72 11.59 19.96
CA THR A 51 -6.16 11.49 20.27
C THR A 51 -7.06 11.85 19.09
N ASP A 52 -6.56 12.66 18.15
CA ASP A 52 -7.32 13.15 17.00
C ASP A 52 -7.11 12.28 15.76
N ILE A 53 -6.28 11.23 15.86
CA ILE A 53 -5.91 10.33 14.77
C ILE A 53 -6.80 9.08 14.80
N PRO A 54 -7.35 8.64 13.65
CA PRO A 54 -8.02 7.36 13.57
C PRO A 54 -7.05 6.20 13.81
N GLN A 55 -7.48 5.20 14.57
CA GLN A 55 -6.82 3.90 14.54
C GLN A 55 -7.23 3.19 13.24
N LEU A 56 -6.28 2.94 12.35
CA LEU A 56 -6.54 2.17 11.13
C LEU A 56 -6.30 0.68 11.38
N VAL A 57 -7.25 -0.16 11.00
CA VAL A 57 -7.12 -1.62 10.99
C VAL A 57 -7.16 -2.09 9.55
N LEU A 58 -6.11 -2.77 9.10
CA LEU A 58 -5.90 -3.11 7.70
C LEU A 58 -5.93 -4.63 7.55
N PHE A 59 -7.10 -5.18 7.20
CA PHE A 59 -7.20 -6.59 6.84
C PHE A 59 -6.54 -6.82 5.49
N THR A 60 -5.61 -7.77 5.44
CA THR A 60 -4.93 -8.15 4.22
C THR A 60 -5.02 -9.65 4.03
N PHE A 61 -5.55 -10.08 2.88
CA PHE A 61 -5.74 -11.48 2.56
C PHE A 61 -4.71 -11.93 1.54
N VAL A 62 -4.13 -13.11 1.72
CA VAL A 62 -3.20 -13.73 0.77
C VAL A 62 -3.61 -15.17 0.47
N GLY A 63 -3.21 -15.69 -0.69
CA GLY A 63 -3.43 -17.07 -1.09
C GLY A 63 -4.66 -17.25 -1.99
N ASN A 64 -5.12 -18.49 -2.06
CA ASN A 64 -6.09 -18.92 -3.08
C ASN A 64 -7.49 -18.38 -2.79
N LEU A 65 -7.96 -17.46 -3.64
CA LEU A 65 -9.31 -16.90 -3.56
C LEU A 65 -10.27 -17.68 -4.44
N ASN A 66 -11.09 -18.53 -3.84
CA ASN A 66 -12.09 -19.33 -4.54
C ASN A 66 -13.34 -19.53 -3.68
N GLN A 67 -14.33 -20.26 -4.19
CA GLN A 67 -15.59 -20.47 -3.51
C GLN A 67 -15.43 -21.08 -2.10
N TYR A 68 -14.39 -21.91 -1.86
CA TYR A 68 -14.14 -22.49 -0.55
C TYR A 68 -13.68 -21.42 0.47
N THR A 69 -12.75 -20.54 0.07
CA THR A 69 -12.20 -19.52 0.97
C THR A 69 -13.09 -18.27 1.07
N PHE A 70 -13.95 -18.05 0.08
CA PHE A 70 -14.78 -16.85 -0.02
C PHE A 70 -15.85 -16.73 1.06
N ASP A 71 -16.33 -17.84 1.63
CA ASP A 71 -17.31 -17.80 2.73
C ASP A 71 -16.78 -17.08 3.98
N SER A 72 -15.51 -17.32 4.32
CA SER A 72 -14.81 -16.62 5.40
C SER A 72 -14.67 -15.13 5.08
N VAL A 73 -14.27 -14.82 3.85
CA VAL A 73 -14.13 -13.44 3.36
C VAL A 73 -15.47 -12.68 3.43
N ARG A 74 -16.55 -13.30 2.95
CA ARG A 74 -17.90 -12.74 2.96
C ARG A 74 -18.41 -12.51 4.39
N SER A 75 -18.04 -13.38 5.32
CA SER A 75 -18.41 -13.22 6.74
C SER A 75 -17.71 -12.00 7.35
N ILE A 76 -16.41 -11.82 7.05
CA ILE A 76 -15.63 -10.65 7.52
C ILE A 76 -16.13 -9.37 6.84
N LEU A 77 -16.27 -9.36 5.51
CA LEU A 77 -16.68 -8.20 4.71
C LEU A 77 -18.20 -8.10 4.56
N ASN A 78 -18.94 -8.53 5.58
CA ASN A 78 -20.39 -8.39 5.62
C ASN A 78 -20.77 -6.90 5.50
N PRO A 79 -21.66 -6.49 4.58
CA PRO A 79 -22.07 -5.09 4.43
C PRO A 79 -22.73 -4.45 5.67
N ALA A 80 -23.07 -5.25 6.69
CA ALA A 80 -23.49 -4.76 8.01
C ALA A 80 -22.32 -4.27 8.88
N HIS A 81 -21.10 -4.78 8.66
CA HIS A 81 -19.89 -4.28 9.30
C HIS A 81 -19.52 -2.94 8.70
N ARG A 82 -19.80 -1.86 9.44
CA ARG A 82 -19.64 -0.48 8.95
C ARG A 82 -18.76 0.35 9.85
N ASN A 83 -17.86 1.08 9.23
CA ASN A 83 -17.05 2.12 9.85
C ASN A 83 -17.92 3.25 10.45
N PRO A 84 -17.35 4.12 11.30
CA PRO A 84 -18.08 5.23 11.92
C PRO A 84 -18.78 6.16 10.92
N ASN A 85 -18.22 6.35 9.72
CA ASN A 85 -18.79 7.11 8.60
C ASN A 85 -19.90 6.36 7.83
N LYS A 86 -20.35 5.22 8.34
CA LYS A 86 -21.40 4.35 7.76
C LYS A 86 -21.00 3.62 6.49
N CYS A 87 -19.76 3.73 6.02
CA CYS A 87 -19.28 2.90 4.93
C CYS A 87 -18.98 1.48 5.41
N PRO A 88 -19.31 0.45 4.62
CA PRO A 88 -18.84 -0.90 4.90
C PRO A 88 -17.32 -0.94 5.05
N ILE A 89 -16.84 -1.86 5.89
CA ILE A 89 -15.41 -2.09 6.01
C ILE A 89 -14.83 -2.58 4.68
N SER A 90 -13.58 -2.26 4.40
CA SER A 90 -12.85 -2.71 3.21
C SER A 90 -11.56 -3.40 3.62
N SER A 91 -10.98 -4.15 2.69
CA SER A 91 -9.70 -4.84 2.88
C SER A 91 -8.85 -4.81 1.60
N THR A 92 -7.64 -5.36 1.72
CA THR A 92 -6.75 -5.56 0.58
C THR A 92 -6.53 -7.05 0.33
N PHE A 93 -6.57 -7.47 -0.94
CA PHE A 93 -6.29 -8.84 -1.36
C PHE A 93 -5.01 -8.88 -2.17
N PHE A 94 -4.00 -9.62 -1.71
CA PHE A 94 -2.79 -9.93 -2.46
C PHE A 94 -3.01 -11.22 -3.23
N VAL A 95 -3.49 -11.09 -4.47
CA VAL A 95 -4.02 -12.22 -5.26
C VAL A 95 -2.90 -12.94 -6.04
N ASN A 96 -2.88 -14.27 -5.96
CA ASN A 96 -2.11 -15.16 -6.86
C ASN A 96 -3.03 -15.83 -7.90
N ASP A 97 -2.45 -16.57 -8.85
CA ASP A 97 -3.21 -17.24 -9.92
C ASP A 97 -3.74 -18.61 -9.49
N ASN A 98 -2.88 -19.40 -8.84
CA ASN A 98 -3.19 -20.78 -8.51
C ASN A 98 -4.52 -20.89 -7.74
N PHE A 99 -5.48 -21.61 -8.32
CA PHE A 99 -6.80 -21.86 -7.75
C PHE A 99 -7.60 -20.59 -7.40
N THR A 100 -7.34 -19.47 -8.09
CA THR A 100 -8.09 -18.23 -7.94
C THR A 100 -9.25 -18.17 -8.92
N ASP A 101 -10.41 -17.76 -8.41
CA ASP A 101 -11.58 -17.39 -9.19
C ASP A 101 -11.58 -15.88 -9.44
N TYR A 102 -11.19 -15.47 -10.65
CA TYR A 102 -11.12 -14.06 -11.03
C TYR A 102 -12.48 -13.36 -11.09
N CYS A 103 -13.60 -14.11 -11.11
CA CYS A 103 -14.92 -13.53 -10.92
C CYS A 103 -15.05 -12.97 -9.49
N LEU A 104 -14.59 -13.73 -8.48
CA LEU A 104 -14.57 -13.25 -7.10
C LEU A 104 -13.64 -12.05 -6.91
N VAL A 105 -12.48 -12.05 -7.59
CA VAL A 105 -11.56 -10.89 -7.59
C VAL A 105 -12.28 -9.63 -8.09
N GLN A 106 -12.97 -9.72 -9.23
CA GLN A 106 -13.73 -8.60 -9.79
C GLN A 106 -14.85 -8.15 -8.86
N ARG A 107 -15.58 -9.09 -8.23
CA ARG A 107 -16.62 -8.77 -7.25
C ARG A 107 -16.05 -8.01 -6.06
N LEU A 108 -14.93 -8.47 -5.49
CA LEU A 108 -14.28 -7.78 -4.37
C LEU A 108 -13.89 -6.35 -4.73
N PHE A 109 -13.32 -6.16 -5.93
CA PHE A 109 -12.98 -4.83 -6.45
C PHE A 109 -14.21 -3.92 -6.57
N ASN A 110 -15.29 -4.40 -7.19
CA ASN A 110 -16.54 -3.64 -7.32
C ASN A 110 -17.15 -3.29 -5.95
N ASN A 111 -16.96 -4.15 -4.96
CA ASN A 111 -17.34 -3.94 -3.56
C ASN A 111 -16.32 -3.07 -2.77
N HIS A 112 -15.50 -2.26 -3.47
CA HIS A 112 -14.58 -1.27 -2.90
C HIS A 112 -13.46 -1.86 -2.02
N ASN A 113 -13.10 -3.12 -2.28
CA ASN A 113 -11.87 -3.68 -1.75
C ASN A 113 -10.71 -3.40 -2.70
N GLU A 114 -9.52 -3.30 -2.14
CA GLU A 114 -8.31 -3.15 -2.94
C GLU A 114 -7.84 -4.51 -3.46
N ILE A 115 -7.52 -4.57 -4.75
CA ILE A 115 -6.85 -5.71 -5.37
C ILE A 115 -5.38 -5.38 -5.60
N ALA A 116 -4.55 -5.93 -4.72
CA ALA A 116 -3.10 -5.92 -4.81
C ALA A 116 -2.59 -7.28 -5.32
N MET A 117 -1.28 -7.42 -5.41
CA MET A 117 -0.67 -8.54 -6.13
C MET A 117 0.40 -9.26 -5.31
N THR A 118 0.42 -10.59 -5.37
CA THR A 118 1.59 -11.43 -5.05
C THR A 118 2.11 -12.08 -6.34
N THR A 119 3.00 -13.06 -6.28
CA THR A 119 3.45 -13.79 -7.47
C THR A 119 2.36 -14.74 -7.99
N SER A 120 2.42 -15.08 -9.28
CA SER A 120 1.41 -15.95 -9.93
C SER A 120 1.26 -17.29 -9.22
N SER A 121 2.37 -17.93 -8.89
CA SER A 121 2.38 -19.24 -8.25
C SER A 121 2.21 -19.19 -6.73
N ASN A 122 2.45 -18.01 -6.10
CA ASN A 122 2.60 -17.82 -4.66
C ASN A 122 3.64 -18.75 -4.00
N ARG A 123 4.58 -19.32 -4.76
CA ARG A 123 5.62 -20.20 -4.21
C ARG A 123 6.69 -19.38 -3.48
N CYS A 124 7.35 -20.03 -2.52
CA CYS A 124 8.52 -19.45 -1.87
C CYS A 124 9.64 -19.15 -2.88
N PRO A 125 10.13 -17.91 -2.93
CA PRO A 125 11.22 -17.53 -3.83
C PRO A 125 12.61 -17.97 -3.34
N LEU A 126 12.79 -18.18 -2.03
CA LEU A 126 14.10 -18.47 -1.44
C LEU A 126 14.25 -19.91 -0.98
N THR A 127 13.21 -20.46 -0.36
CA THR A 127 13.24 -21.80 0.20
C THR A 127 12.30 -22.75 -0.52
N ASN A 128 12.51 -24.03 -0.29
CA ASN A 128 11.51 -25.03 -0.65
C ASN A 128 10.40 -25.06 0.41
N CYS A 129 9.39 -24.19 0.26
CA CYS A 129 8.14 -24.40 0.96
C CYS A 129 7.19 -25.19 0.04
N TYR A 130 6.83 -26.39 0.47
CA TYR A 130 5.77 -27.23 -0.10
C TYR A 130 6.03 -27.96 -1.44
N GLU A 131 7.22 -27.93 -2.06
CA GLU A 131 7.46 -28.64 -3.33
C GLU A 131 8.77 -29.45 -3.38
N GLU A 132 8.72 -30.77 -3.55
CA GLU A 132 9.93 -31.60 -3.77
C GLU A 132 10.86 -31.09 -4.91
N ASN A 133 10.37 -30.23 -5.82
CA ASN A 133 11.07 -29.73 -7.00
C ASN A 133 11.47 -28.25 -6.97
N HIS A 134 11.32 -27.52 -5.85
CA HIS A 134 11.88 -26.17 -5.72
C HIS A 134 13.32 -26.21 -5.19
N TRP A 135 14.26 -26.62 -6.05
CA TRP A 135 15.65 -26.93 -5.66
C TRP A 135 16.61 -25.73 -5.68
N ARG A 136 16.15 -24.53 -6.07
CA ARG A 136 16.97 -23.31 -6.10
C ARG A 136 16.17 -22.04 -5.83
N GLN A 137 16.85 -21.07 -5.23
CA GLN A 137 16.39 -19.67 -5.16
C GLN A 137 16.01 -19.14 -6.55
N TRP A 138 14.98 -18.29 -6.59
CA TRP A 138 14.56 -17.60 -7.80
C TRP A 138 15.68 -16.69 -8.32
N ILE A 139 15.78 -16.61 -9.64
CA ILE A 139 16.60 -15.60 -10.31
C ILE A 139 15.68 -14.51 -10.88
N ASP A 140 16.25 -13.38 -11.31
CA ASP A 140 15.49 -12.24 -11.85
C ASP A 140 14.46 -12.63 -12.92
N ASN A 141 14.79 -13.60 -13.78
CA ASN A 141 13.88 -14.07 -14.83
C ASN A 141 12.69 -14.86 -14.28
N ASP A 142 12.83 -15.56 -13.15
CA ASP A 142 11.71 -16.23 -12.49
C ASP A 142 10.78 -15.20 -11.88
N TRP A 143 11.33 -14.26 -11.10
CA TRP A 143 10.58 -13.14 -10.54
C TRP A 143 9.83 -12.34 -11.61
N LYS A 144 10.51 -11.91 -12.67
CA LYS A 144 9.90 -11.14 -13.78
C LYS A 144 8.76 -11.93 -14.43
N ARG A 145 8.93 -13.23 -14.64
CA ARG A 145 7.90 -14.10 -15.21
C ARG A 145 6.68 -14.17 -14.29
N GLU A 146 6.89 -14.41 -13.01
CA GLU A 146 5.85 -14.56 -12.00
C GLU A 146 5.04 -13.28 -11.76
N ILE A 147 5.72 -12.13 -11.65
CA ILE A 147 5.08 -10.82 -11.48
C ILE A 147 4.33 -10.42 -12.75
N LYS A 148 4.96 -10.57 -13.93
CA LYS A 148 4.32 -10.22 -15.20
C LYS A 148 3.10 -11.09 -15.48
N GLN A 149 3.20 -12.40 -15.24
CA GLN A 149 2.09 -13.32 -15.45
C GLN A 149 0.91 -12.95 -14.57
N GLN A 150 1.14 -12.72 -13.27
CA GLN A 150 0.05 -12.40 -12.36
C GLN A 150 -0.63 -11.07 -12.71
N ARG A 151 0.15 -10.06 -13.10
CA ARG A 151 -0.41 -8.78 -13.54
C ARG A 151 -1.29 -8.95 -14.77
N LEU A 152 -0.85 -9.74 -15.76
CA LEU A 152 -1.66 -10.03 -16.94
C LEU A 152 -2.94 -10.79 -16.56
N ASN A 153 -2.84 -11.80 -15.69
CA ASN A 153 -4.01 -12.55 -15.24
C ASN A 153 -5.05 -11.65 -14.56
N LEU A 154 -4.63 -10.77 -13.64
CA LEU A 154 -5.53 -9.81 -13.00
C LEU A 154 -6.21 -8.91 -14.03
N ILE A 155 -5.46 -8.31 -14.95
CA ILE A 155 -6.03 -7.39 -15.94
C ILE A 155 -7.00 -8.11 -16.89
N GLU A 156 -6.59 -9.25 -17.43
CA GLU A 156 -7.32 -9.95 -18.49
C GLU A 156 -8.51 -10.77 -17.96
N GLN A 157 -8.38 -11.38 -16.77
CA GLN A 157 -9.39 -12.30 -16.25
C GLN A 157 -10.37 -11.62 -15.28
N SER A 158 -9.95 -10.58 -14.53
CA SER A 158 -10.85 -9.82 -13.66
C SER A 158 -11.33 -8.49 -14.26
N TYR A 159 -10.80 -8.09 -15.42
CA TYR A 159 -11.11 -6.82 -16.10
C TYR A 159 -10.84 -5.57 -15.26
N ILE A 160 -9.98 -5.68 -14.24
CA ILE A 160 -9.53 -4.55 -13.44
C ILE A 160 -8.48 -3.79 -14.25
N HIS A 161 -8.69 -2.49 -14.44
CA HIS A 161 -7.73 -1.66 -15.16
C HIS A 161 -6.40 -1.62 -14.40
N HIS A 162 -5.29 -1.74 -15.13
CA HIS A 162 -3.94 -1.87 -14.56
C HIS A 162 -3.56 -0.76 -13.56
N SER A 163 -4.12 0.44 -13.71
CA SER A 163 -3.89 1.57 -12.80
C SER A 163 -4.38 1.32 -11.36
N HIS A 164 -5.24 0.33 -11.12
CA HIS A 164 -5.72 -0.04 -9.80
C HIS A 164 -4.85 -1.10 -9.11
N ILE A 165 -3.91 -1.74 -9.82
CA ILE A 165 -3.04 -2.78 -9.26
C ILE A 165 -1.76 -2.12 -8.73
N LYS A 166 -1.86 -1.52 -7.53
CA LYS A 166 -0.85 -0.61 -6.96
C LYS A 166 0.02 -1.24 -5.88
N GLY A 167 -0.44 -2.29 -5.22
CA GLY A 167 0.26 -2.93 -4.11
C GLY A 167 0.95 -4.24 -4.48
N PHE A 168 2.05 -4.53 -3.80
CA PHE A 168 2.73 -5.82 -3.89
C PHE A 168 3.04 -6.41 -2.51
N ARG A 169 3.00 -7.75 -2.40
CA ARG A 169 3.53 -8.50 -1.26
C ARG A 169 4.27 -9.73 -1.77
N VAL A 170 5.47 -9.95 -1.22
CA VAL A 170 6.30 -11.12 -1.51
C VAL A 170 5.69 -12.38 -0.87
N PRO A 171 5.64 -13.51 -1.60
CA PRO A 171 5.15 -14.78 -1.04
C PRO A 171 5.84 -15.16 0.26
N HIS A 172 5.05 -15.52 1.26
CA HIS A 172 5.51 -15.97 2.59
C HIS A 172 6.49 -15.00 3.28
N LEU A 173 6.48 -13.72 2.88
CA LEU A 173 7.37 -12.68 3.39
C LEU A 173 8.87 -13.06 3.24
N GLN A 174 9.20 -13.88 2.23
CA GLN A 174 10.57 -14.26 1.89
C GLN A 174 11.23 -13.23 0.98
N ILE A 175 11.59 -12.11 1.60
CA ILE A 175 12.32 -11.02 0.94
C ILE A 175 13.66 -11.53 0.41
N ASP A 176 13.86 -11.43 -0.91
CA ASP A 176 15.13 -11.72 -1.59
C ASP A 176 16.00 -10.46 -1.59
N GLU A 177 16.67 -10.22 -0.45
CA GLU A 177 17.45 -9.00 -0.18
C GLU A 177 16.68 -7.75 -0.64
N ASN A 178 17.10 -7.16 -1.76
CA ASN A 178 16.45 -5.99 -2.38
C ASN A 178 15.99 -6.22 -3.80
N LYS A 179 16.25 -7.41 -4.36
CA LYS A 179 15.94 -7.69 -5.77
C LYS A 179 14.44 -7.55 -6.02
N HIS A 180 13.62 -8.05 -5.09
CA HIS A 180 12.17 -7.92 -5.17
C HIS A 180 11.74 -6.45 -5.23
N LEU A 181 12.38 -5.56 -4.48
CA LEU A 181 12.05 -4.13 -4.54
C LEU A 181 12.42 -3.49 -5.87
N GLU A 182 13.57 -3.87 -6.46
CA GLU A 182 13.95 -3.35 -7.78
C GLU A 182 12.92 -3.76 -8.83
N LEU A 183 12.40 -4.98 -8.71
CA LEU A 183 11.31 -5.48 -9.53
C LEU A 183 10.02 -4.71 -9.26
N ILE A 184 9.63 -4.51 -8.00
CA ILE A 184 8.44 -3.74 -7.61
C ILE A 184 8.50 -2.33 -8.21
N ARG A 185 9.66 -1.68 -8.17
CA ARG A 185 9.91 -0.39 -8.81
C ARG A 185 9.79 -0.47 -10.34
N ASN A 186 10.42 -1.45 -10.98
CA ASN A 186 10.35 -1.65 -12.44
C ASN A 186 8.93 -1.95 -12.94
N PHE A 187 8.10 -2.54 -12.10
CA PHE A 187 6.69 -2.79 -12.35
C PHE A 187 5.80 -1.64 -11.83
N HIS A 188 6.35 -0.51 -11.40
CA HIS A 188 5.59 0.69 -11.02
C HIS A 188 4.52 0.46 -9.96
N PHE A 189 4.78 -0.42 -8.99
CA PHE A 189 3.94 -0.48 -7.80
C PHE A 189 4.15 0.75 -6.92
N ASN A 190 3.08 1.15 -6.22
CA ASN A 190 3.10 2.32 -5.34
C ASN A 190 3.60 1.97 -3.94
N TYR A 191 3.34 0.73 -3.50
CA TYR A 191 3.75 0.28 -2.18
C TYR A 191 4.08 -1.22 -2.15
N ASP A 192 4.92 -1.59 -1.19
CA ASP A 192 5.19 -2.97 -0.77
C ASP A 192 4.67 -3.19 0.66
N SER A 193 4.27 -4.42 0.99
CA SER A 193 3.90 -4.83 2.35
C SER A 193 4.51 -6.18 2.72
N SER A 194 5.82 -6.31 2.52
CA SER A 194 6.57 -7.56 2.73
C SER A 194 7.51 -7.54 3.94
N MET A 195 7.94 -6.34 4.37
CA MET A 195 8.84 -6.19 5.53
C MET A 195 8.12 -6.47 6.84
N LEU A 196 8.78 -7.27 7.68
CA LEU A 196 8.34 -7.62 9.01
C LEU A 196 9.27 -6.99 10.05
N PHE A 197 8.69 -6.27 10.99
CA PHE A 197 9.41 -5.59 12.06
C PHE A 197 9.17 -6.25 13.41
N GLN A 198 10.15 -6.13 14.30
CA GLN A 198 10.07 -6.58 15.68
C GLN A 198 8.83 -6.05 16.37
N SER A 199 8.22 -6.87 17.20
CA SER A 199 7.01 -6.48 17.92
C SER A 199 7.21 -5.19 18.73
N SER A 200 8.38 -4.97 19.35
CA SER A 200 8.67 -3.76 20.14
C SER A 200 8.77 -2.46 19.33
N LYS A 201 8.72 -2.53 17.99
CA LYS A 201 8.94 -1.42 17.05
C LYS A 201 7.71 -1.28 16.15
N LEU A 202 6.66 -0.64 16.67
CA LEU A 202 5.47 -0.32 15.89
C LEU A 202 5.75 0.89 14.98
N ILE A 203 6.29 0.58 13.81
CA ILE A 203 6.66 1.53 12.76
C ILE A 203 5.43 1.93 11.95
N TRP A 204 5.27 3.23 11.70
CA TRP A 204 4.29 3.77 10.76
C TRP A 204 4.71 3.54 9.31
N PRO A 205 3.79 3.39 8.34
CA PRO A 205 4.16 3.27 6.95
C PRO A 205 5.05 4.42 6.50
N PHE A 206 6.05 4.13 5.69
CA PHE A 206 7.12 5.07 5.35
C PHE A 206 7.52 4.92 3.89
N THR A 207 8.29 5.86 3.37
CA THR A 207 8.85 5.74 2.03
C THR A 207 10.30 5.27 2.10
N LEU A 208 10.72 4.47 1.12
CA LEU A 208 12.09 3.98 1.01
C LEU A 208 13.07 5.02 0.46
N ASN A 209 12.76 6.31 0.57
CA ASN A 209 13.66 7.41 0.24
C ASN A 209 14.94 7.43 1.11
N TYR A 210 14.86 6.86 2.31
CA TYR A 210 15.96 6.81 3.28
C TYR A 210 16.16 5.40 3.84
N PRO A 211 17.37 5.05 4.28
CA PRO A 211 17.64 3.75 4.87
C PRO A 211 16.80 3.49 6.13
N ILE A 212 16.42 2.22 6.33
CA ILE A 212 15.75 1.74 7.54
C ILE A 212 16.77 1.25 8.58
N ASN A 213 16.38 1.21 9.85
CA ASN A 213 17.17 0.55 10.88
C ASN A 213 17.00 -0.98 10.76
N LEU A 214 18.00 -1.65 10.19
CA LEU A 214 17.96 -3.09 9.93
C LEU A 214 17.87 -3.94 11.21
N ASN A 215 18.29 -3.42 12.37
CA ASN A 215 18.14 -4.12 13.64
C ASN A 215 16.67 -4.26 14.08
N GLU A 216 15.75 -3.50 13.47
CA GLU A 216 14.32 -3.53 13.77
C GLU A 216 13.53 -4.40 12.78
N CYS A 217 14.08 -4.67 11.60
CA CYS A 217 13.43 -5.51 10.58
C CYS A 217 13.93 -6.96 10.67
N MET A 218 13.02 -7.91 10.81
CA MET A 218 13.31 -9.33 11.05
C MET A 218 13.65 -10.11 9.78
N ASN A 219 13.22 -9.63 8.61
CA ASN A 219 13.42 -10.27 7.33
C ASN A 219 14.06 -9.33 6.28
N CYS A 220 14.77 -8.29 6.72
CA CYS A 220 15.55 -7.41 5.86
C CYS A 220 17.04 -7.74 5.99
N ASP A 221 17.78 -7.66 4.88
CA ASP A 221 19.22 -7.95 4.83
C ASP A 221 20.10 -6.67 4.93
N GLU A 222 21.42 -6.86 5.07
CA GLU A 222 22.42 -5.84 5.45
C GLU A 222 22.52 -4.61 4.52
N SER A 223 22.05 -4.72 3.29
CA SER A 223 21.96 -3.61 2.35
C SER A 223 20.48 -3.41 2.04
N TYR A 224 19.97 -2.19 2.14
CA TYR A 224 18.61 -1.88 1.69
C TYR A 224 18.67 -0.57 0.88
N PRO A 225 18.59 -0.62 -0.46
CA PRO A 225 18.76 0.54 -1.29
C PRO A 225 17.58 1.47 -1.10
N THR A 226 17.84 2.76 -1.25
CA THR A 226 16.77 3.74 -1.27
C THR A 226 15.98 3.60 -2.57
N MET A 227 14.66 3.48 -2.44
CA MET A 227 13.69 3.44 -3.52
C MET A 227 12.76 4.63 -3.39
N GLU A 228 13.19 5.75 -3.98
CA GLU A 228 12.45 7.00 -3.95
C GLU A 228 10.99 6.82 -4.40
N GLY A 229 10.07 7.24 -3.54
CA GLY A 229 8.63 7.24 -3.80
C GLY A 229 7.93 5.88 -3.64
N LEU A 230 8.66 4.79 -3.34
CA LEU A 230 8.07 3.51 -2.99
C LEU A 230 7.69 3.51 -1.52
N TRP A 231 6.40 3.30 -1.24
CA TRP A 231 5.89 3.20 0.12
C TRP A 231 6.05 1.79 0.67
N GLN A 232 6.26 1.69 1.97
CA GLN A 232 6.30 0.46 2.72
C GLN A 232 5.17 0.46 3.76
N PHE A 233 4.32 -0.56 3.71
CA PHE A 233 3.43 -0.91 4.81
C PHE A 233 4.07 -2.02 5.65
N PRO A 234 4.69 -1.65 6.80
CA PRO A 234 5.34 -2.62 7.66
C PRO A 234 4.32 -3.59 8.26
N LEU A 235 4.68 -4.87 8.30
CA LEU A 235 4.09 -5.85 9.18
C LEU A 235 4.84 -5.84 10.50
N HIS A 236 4.17 -6.22 11.59
CA HIS A 236 4.79 -6.33 12.91
C HIS A 236 4.58 -7.73 13.45
N GLU A 237 5.59 -8.26 14.11
CA GLU A 237 5.43 -9.47 14.90
C GLU A 237 4.33 -9.29 15.95
N TRP A 238 3.57 -10.36 16.14
CA TRP A 238 2.51 -10.42 17.12
C TRP A 238 3.10 -10.80 18.48
N THR A 239 2.59 -10.21 19.55
CA THR A 239 3.05 -10.47 20.93
C THR A 239 1.98 -11.19 21.72
N TYR A 240 2.33 -12.23 22.46
CA TYR A 240 1.38 -12.88 23.37
C TYR A 240 1.12 -12.00 24.60
N SER A 241 -0.13 -11.99 25.08
CA SER A 241 -0.49 -11.18 26.24
C SER A 241 0.33 -11.58 27.48
N ASN A 242 0.82 -10.60 28.22
CA ASN A 242 1.59 -10.78 29.47
C ASN A 242 2.92 -11.54 29.31
N THR A 243 3.45 -11.68 28.09
CA THR A 243 4.79 -12.22 27.85
C THR A 243 5.62 -11.22 27.03
N SER A 244 6.91 -11.49 26.93
CA SER A 244 7.81 -10.84 25.97
C SER A 244 8.00 -11.67 24.69
N GLU A 245 7.26 -12.77 24.56
CA GLU A 245 7.36 -13.65 23.41
C GLU A 245 6.57 -13.05 22.25
N SER A 246 7.22 -13.03 21.09
CA SER A 246 6.61 -12.63 19.83
C SER A 246 6.69 -13.75 18.82
N CYS A 247 5.87 -13.63 17.79
CA CYS A 247 5.80 -14.57 16.71
C CYS A 247 5.52 -13.82 15.40
N ARG A 248 5.77 -14.46 14.26
CA ARG A 248 5.89 -13.79 12.97
C ARG A 248 4.63 -13.02 12.54
N THR A 249 3.52 -13.72 12.28
CA THR A 249 2.23 -13.14 11.85
C THR A 249 1.10 -14.05 12.33
N PHE A 250 -0.12 -13.51 12.47
CA PHE A 250 -1.25 -14.28 13.00
C PHE A 250 -1.51 -15.61 12.28
N SER A 251 -1.38 -15.65 10.95
CA SER A 251 -1.52 -16.88 10.14
C SER A 251 -0.27 -17.77 10.10
N ASP A 252 0.85 -17.37 10.72
CA ASP A 252 2.08 -18.17 10.70
C ASP A 252 1.92 -19.43 11.59
N PRO A 253 2.21 -20.64 11.09
CA PRO A 253 2.18 -21.85 11.90
C PRO A 253 3.07 -21.79 13.15
N SER A 254 4.13 -20.98 13.15
CA SER A 254 4.98 -20.77 14.33
C SER A 254 4.31 -19.97 15.43
N CYS A 255 3.27 -19.18 15.11
CA CYS A 255 2.50 -18.40 16.08
C CYS A 255 1.40 -19.21 16.76
N LEU A 256 0.80 -20.14 16.02
CA LEU A 256 -0.31 -20.95 16.49
C LEU A 256 -0.03 -22.40 16.09
N PRO A 257 0.82 -23.12 16.86
CA PRO A 257 1.18 -24.50 16.55
C PRO A 257 -0.07 -25.37 16.42
N GLU A 258 -0.11 -26.20 15.37
CA GLU A 258 -1.29 -27.02 15.03
C GLU A 258 -1.61 -28.09 16.09
N ASP A 259 -0.63 -28.47 16.90
CA ASP A 259 -0.77 -29.44 17.98
C ASP A 259 -1.40 -28.86 19.26
N GLU A 260 -1.61 -27.54 19.31
CA GLU A 260 -2.26 -26.87 20.44
C GLU A 260 -3.75 -26.58 20.17
N VAL A 261 -4.57 -26.71 21.21
CA VAL A 261 -6.00 -26.38 21.14
C VAL A 261 -6.19 -24.88 21.29
N HIS A 262 -6.43 -24.20 20.17
CA HIS A 262 -6.73 -22.77 20.15
C HIS A 262 -8.23 -22.51 20.28
N THR A 263 -8.66 -21.87 21.38
CA THR A 263 -10.05 -21.45 21.57
C THR A 263 -10.30 -20.10 20.89
N ALA A 264 -11.58 -19.80 20.60
CA ALA A 264 -11.93 -18.49 20.05
C ALA A 264 -11.63 -17.36 21.04
N ASP A 265 -11.72 -17.62 22.35
CA ASP A 265 -11.35 -16.65 23.38
C ASP A 265 -9.87 -16.31 23.35
N LEU A 266 -8.99 -17.32 23.27
CA LEU A 266 -7.54 -17.12 23.21
C LEU A 266 -7.14 -16.34 21.95
N LEU A 267 -7.70 -16.70 20.80
CA LEU A 267 -7.43 -16.01 19.54
C LEU A 267 -7.98 -14.58 19.55
N PHE A 268 -9.19 -14.36 20.09
CA PHE A 268 -9.77 -13.03 20.24
C PHE A 268 -8.91 -12.13 21.14
N ASP A 269 -8.49 -12.64 22.30
CA ASP A 269 -7.63 -11.90 23.22
C ASP A 269 -6.26 -11.59 22.60
N PHE A 270 -5.73 -12.50 21.78
CA PHE A 270 -4.48 -12.29 21.05
C PHE A 270 -4.58 -11.18 20.00
N ILE A 271 -5.66 -11.15 19.21
CA ILE A 271 -5.97 -10.07 18.26
C ILE A 271 -6.16 -8.75 18.99
N LYS A 272 -6.99 -8.75 20.05
CA LYS A 272 -7.29 -7.57 20.84
C LYS A 272 -6.04 -6.99 21.49
N TYR A 273 -5.18 -7.82 22.07
CA TYR A 273 -3.95 -7.36 22.71
C TYR A 273 -3.02 -6.66 21.70
N ASN A 274 -2.85 -7.20 20.50
CA ASN A 274 -2.02 -6.56 19.47
C ASN A 274 -2.69 -5.29 18.91
N PHE A 275 -4.00 -5.28 18.74
CA PHE A 275 -4.75 -4.05 18.42
C PHE A 275 -4.50 -2.96 19.48
N ASP A 276 -4.62 -3.29 20.77
CA ASP A 276 -4.44 -2.33 21.87
C ASP A 276 -3.02 -1.72 21.86
N ARG A 277 -2.00 -2.48 21.45
CA ARG A 277 -0.62 -2.00 21.33
C ARG A 277 -0.46 -0.93 20.24
N HIS A 278 -1.10 -1.13 19.09
CA HIS A 278 -1.14 -0.15 17.99
C HIS A 278 -1.98 1.08 18.36
N SER A 279 -3.15 0.82 18.94
CA SER A 279 -4.16 1.80 19.36
C SER A 279 -3.72 2.69 20.54
N SER A 280 -2.80 2.19 21.36
CA SER A 280 -2.24 2.87 22.53
C SER A 280 -1.64 4.25 22.19
N LEU A 281 -1.85 5.21 23.11
CA LEU A 281 -1.26 6.55 23.04
C LEU A 281 0.25 6.58 23.34
N THR A 282 0.82 5.50 23.88
CA THR A 282 2.21 5.46 24.36
C THR A 282 3.13 4.60 23.51
N LEU A 283 2.62 3.51 22.91
CA LEU A 283 3.43 2.58 22.12
C LEU A 283 3.24 2.82 20.62
N GLY A 284 2.13 2.36 20.03
CA GLY A 284 1.89 2.51 18.59
C GLY A 284 1.53 3.94 18.18
N GLN A 285 0.98 4.72 19.10
CA GLN A 285 0.47 6.07 18.84
C GLN A 285 -0.48 6.11 17.64
N ARG A 286 -1.40 5.14 17.56
CA ARG A 286 -2.33 4.92 16.44
C ARG A 286 -1.69 4.38 15.16
N SER A 287 -0.53 3.72 15.25
CA SER A 287 0.09 3.08 14.08
C SER A 287 -0.91 2.13 13.42
N PRO A 288 -1.00 2.10 12.07
CA PRO A 288 -1.90 1.17 11.38
C PRO A 288 -1.65 -0.28 11.82
N PHE A 289 -2.72 -0.99 12.15
CA PHE A 289 -2.66 -2.39 12.57
C PHE A 289 -2.95 -3.29 11.37
N VAL A 290 -1.88 -3.78 10.73
CA VAL A 290 -1.98 -4.66 9.56
C VAL A 290 -2.13 -6.10 10.02
N ILE A 291 -3.23 -6.73 9.63
CA ILE A 291 -3.53 -8.13 9.94
C ILE A 291 -3.40 -8.91 8.63
N GLU A 292 -2.35 -9.71 8.54
CA GLU A 292 -2.13 -10.66 7.45
C GLU A 292 -2.93 -11.94 7.73
N LEU A 293 -3.71 -12.38 6.74
CA LEU A 293 -4.59 -13.53 6.82
C LEU A 293 -4.41 -14.39 5.57
N ASP A 294 -3.82 -15.58 5.77
CA ASP A 294 -3.87 -16.62 4.74
C ASP A 294 -5.31 -17.16 4.58
N LEU A 295 -5.79 -17.16 3.34
CA LEU A 295 -7.18 -17.51 3.02
C LEU A 295 -7.52 -18.97 3.30
N MET A 296 -6.57 -19.89 3.10
CA MET A 296 -6.78 -21.31 3.36
C MET A 296 -6.79 -21.54 4.87
N TRP A 297 -5.79 -21.03 5.58
CA TRP A 297 -5.67 -21.08 7.03
C TRP A 297 -6.92 -20.53 7.73
N LEU A 298 -7.47 -19.42 7.24
CA LEU A 298 -8.68 -18.81 7.78
C LEU A 298 -9.93 -19.65 7.52
N SER A 299 -9.96 -20.45 6.46
CA SER A 299 -11.16 -21.16 5.98
C SER A 299 -11.18 -22.65 6.33
N GLU A 300 -10.15 -23.15 7.00
CA GLU A 300 -10.11 -24.54 7.48
C GLU A 300 -11.32 -24.90 8.37
N HIS A 301 -11.88 -26.09 8.15
CA HIS A 301 -13.08 -26.55 8.85
C HIS A 301 -12.90 -26.61 10.38
N GLN A 302 -13.97 -26.27 11.11
CA GLN A 302 -14.02 -26.22 12.58
C GLN A 302 -13.11 -25.17 13.25
N ASN A 303 -12.50 -24.26 12.49
CA ASN A 303 -11.54 -23.36 13.11
C ASN A 303 -12.23 -22.28 13.97
N LYS A 304 -11.60 -21.99 15.09
CA LYS A 304 -11.97 -20.90 16.02
C LYS A 304 -11.41 -19.54 15.58
N ARG A 305 -10.69 -19.51 14.46
CA ARG A 305 -9.98 -18.34 13.92
C ARG A 305 -10.97 -17.34 13.33
N LEU A 306 -11.88 -17.79 12.45
CA LEU A 306 -12.92 -16.92 11.91
C LEU A 306 -13.85 -16.40 13.01
N GLU A 307 -14.23 -17.25 13.96
CA GLU A 307 -15.05 -16.86 15.12
C GLU A 307 -14.37 -15.72 15.91
N ALA A 308 -13.07 -15.85 16.21
CA ALA A 308 -12.31 -14.82 16.90
C ALA A 308 -12.20 -13.51 16.09
N MET A 309 -11.98 -13.60 14.77
CA MET A 309 -11.94 -12.43 13.89
C MET A 309 -13.27 -11.67 13.88
N LEU A 310 -14.40 -12.38 13.76
CA LEU A 310 -15.72 -11.77 13.79
C LEU A 310 -16.01 -11.11 15.14
N ARG A 311 -15.66 -11.77 16.25
CA ARG A 311 -15.75 -11.20 17.60
C ARG A 311 -14.91 -9.93 17.76
N PHE A 312 -13.72 -9.88 17.18
CA PHE A 312 -12.88 -8.69 17.19
C PHE A 312 -13.53 -7.53 16.41
N ILE A 313 -14.08 -7.81 15.23
CA ILE A 313 -14.81 -6.81 14.44
C ILE A 313 -16.01 -6.29 15.25
N GLU A 314 -16.82 -7.17 15.81
CA GLU A 314 -17.98 -6.80 16.64
C GLU A 314 -17.58 -6.00 17.88
N TYR A 315 -16.48 -6.38 18.56
CA TYR A 315 -15.94 -5.66 19.71
C TYR A 315 -15.58 -4.20 19.38
N ILE A 316 -15.02 -3.96 18.19
CA ILE A 316 -14.73 -2.61 17.70
C ILE A 316 -16.03 -1.90 17.29
N LEU A 317 -16.83 -2.51 16.42
CA LEU A 317 -17.96 -1.83 15.79
C LEU A 317 -19.14 -1.55 16.74
N ASN A 318 -19.31 -2.36 17.79
CA ASN A 318 -20.42 -2.22 18.73
C ASN A 318 -20.11 -1.35 19.96
N SER A 319 -18.91 -0.74 20.03
CA SER A 319 -18.48 0.08 21.18
C SER A 319 -18.34 1.56 20.82
N GLU A 320 -18.92 2.44 21.63
CA GLU A 320 -18.74 3.90 21.49
C GLU A 320 -17.29 4.33 21.78
N ASP A 321 -16.54 3.57 22.58
CA ASP A 321 -15.14 3.86 22.87
C ASP A 321 -14.24 3.68 21.63
N HIS A 322 -14.69 2.91 20.64
CA HIS A 322 -13.94 2.59 19.41
C HIS A 322 -14.42 3.37 18.18
N ARG A 323 -15.19 4.45 18.34
CA ARG A 323 -15.61 5.32 17.22
C ARG A 323 -14.47 6.01 16.47
N HIS A 324 -13.26 5.91 17.01
CA HIS A 324 -12.03 6.36 16.37
C HIS A 324 -11.37 5.30 15.48
N VAL A 325 -11.92 4.08 15.38
CA VAL A 325 -11.34 2.97 14.61
C VAL A 325 -11.98 2.87 13.22
N TYR A 326 -11.15 2.68 12.21
CA TYR A 326 -11.57 2.50 10.82
C TYR A 326 -10.91 1.26 10.21
N PHE A 327 -11.72 0.36 9.67
CA PHE A 327 -11.29 -0.78 8.87
C PHE A 327 -11.25 -0.37 7.41
N VAL A 328 -10.06 -0.25 6.85
CA VAL A 328 -9.85 0.26 5.48
C VAL A 328 -8.80 -0.58 4.74
N SER A 329 -8.80 -0.48 3.41
CA SER A 329 -7.72 -1.03 2.58
C SER A 329 -6.38 -0.29 2.81
N LEU A 330 -5.28 -0.93 2.41
CA LEU A 330 -3.95 -0.32 2.38
C LEU A 330 -3.92 0.92 1.49
N GLU A 331 -4.57 0.91 0.33
CA GLU A 331 -4.69 2.08 -0.55
C GLU A 331 -5.38 3.26 0.14
N GLN A 332 -6.52 3.03 0.80
CA GLN A 332 -7.22 4.09 1.54
C GLN A 332 -6.39 4.59 2.71
N ALA A 333 -5.76 3.69 3.46
CA ALA A 333 -4.84 4.05 4.53
C ALA A 333 -3.67 4.90 4.01
N LEU A 334 -3.13 4.57 2.84
CA LEU A 334 -2.05 5.31 2.21
C LEU A 334 -2.49 6.74 1.85
N GLU A 335 -3.70 6.92 1.35
CA GLU A 335 -4.24 8.25 1.07
C GLU A 335 -4.44 9.08 2.34
N TRP A 336 -4.88 8.47 3.45
CA TRP A 336 -4.90 9.15 4.76
C TRP A 336 -3.48 9.52 5.23
N ILE A 337 -2.50 8.62 5.07
CA ILE A 337 -1.11 8.88 5.48
C ILE A 337 -0.50 10.03 4.66
N LYS A 338 -0.76 10.08 3.36
CA LYS A 338 -0.34 11.18 2.49
C LYS A 338 -1.01 12.49 2.83
N TYR A 339 -2.28 12.44 3.24
CA TYR A 339 -3.10 13.60 3.56
C TYR A 339 -3.80 13.45 4.91
N PRO A 340 -3.06 13.54 6.03
CA PRO A 340 -3.64 13.30 7.35
C PRO A 340 -4.87 14.17 7.63
N ARG A 341 -5.88 13.54 8.23
CA ARG A 341 -7.13 14.18 8.65
C ARG A 341 -7.46 13.78 10.07
N THR A 342 -7.97 14.73 10.83
CA THR A 342 -8.50 14.46 12.18
C THR A 342 -9.77 13.63 12.11
N LEU A 343 -10.13 12.97 13.20
CA LEU A 343 -11.35 12.15 13.31
C LEU A 343 -12.62 12.87 12.82
N ASN A 344 -12.75 14.17 13.11
CA ASN A 344 -13.92 14.97 12.73
C ASN A 344 -13.97 15.29 11.23
N GLU A 345 -12.86 15.16 10.51
CA GLU A 345 -12.76 15.42 9.07
C GLU A 345 -12.94 14.15 8.23
N LEU A 346 -13.02 12.97 8.86
CA LEU A 346 -13.10 11.68 8.16
C LEU A 346 -14.46 11.39 7.55
N GLU A 347 -15.53 12.02 8.05
CA GLU A 347 -16.87 11.85 7.49
C GLU A 347 -16.92 12.33 6.02
N ASP A 348 -16.24 13.42 5.71
CA ASP A 348 -16.16 14.02 4.37
C ASP A 348 -14.86 13.67 3.61
N PHE A 349 -14.03 12.76 4.16
CA PHE A 349 -12.75 12.42 3.53
C PHE A 349 -12.96 11.52 2.32
N TRP A 350 -12.63 12.03 1.13
CA TRP A 350 -12.88 11.38 -0.16
C TRP A 350 -12.42 9.92 -0.24
N ALA A 351 -11.25 9.59 0.32
CA ALA A 351 -10.70 8.24 0.24
C ALA A 351 -11.49 7.23 1.09
N PHE A 352 -12.22 7.69 2.11
CA PHE A 352 -13.03 6.83 2.99
C PHE A 352 -14.52 6.85 2.60
N SER A 353 -14.91 7.62 1.59
CA SER A 353 -16.28 7.68 1.10
C SER A 353 -16.67 6.39 0.35
N CYS A 354 -17.97 6.09 0.39
CA CYS A 354 -18.62 4.96 -0.29
C CYS A 354 -19.96 5.38 -0.93
N THR A 355 -20.19 6.69 -1.13
CA THR A 355 -21.32 7.17 -1.93
C THR A 355 -21.15 6.62 -3.34
N ASP A 356 -22.13 5.85 -3.82
CA ASP A 356 -22.20 5.17 -5.14
C ASP A 356 -21.87 3.66 -5.17
N THR A 357 -21.58 3.04 -4.03
CA THR A 357 -21.32 1.58 -3.99
C THR A 357 -22.61 0.75 -3.86
N ILE A 358 -22.90 -0.10 -4.84
CA ILE A 358 -23.86 -1.20 -4.67
C ILE A 358 -23.08 -2.40 -4.18
N TYR A 359 -23.28 -2.76 -2.91
CA TYR A 359 -22.63 -3.93 -2.33
C TYR A 359 -23.42 -5.19 -2.70
N ASP A 360 -22.88 -5.97 -3.63
CA ASP A 360 -23.49 -7.21 -4.10
C ASP A 360 -22.40 -8.22 -4.47
N TYR A 361 -22.37 -9.33 -3.73
CA TYR A 361 -21.46 -10.45 -3.99
C TYR A 361 -22.11 -11.56 -4.83
N ASP A 362 -23.38 -11.41 -5.20
CA ASP A 362 -24.20 -12.39 -5.90
C ASP A 362 -24.36 -12.07 -7.40
N ILE A 363 -23.87 -10.91 -7.90
CA ILE A 363 -23.89 -10.56 -9.33
C ILE A 363 -23.07 -11.56 -10.16
N ASP A 364 -23.70 -12.16 -11.16
CA ASP A 364 -23.05 -13.05 -12.13
C ASP A 364 -22.00 -12.31 -12.97
N CYS A 365 -20.76 -12.81 -12.98
CA CYS A 365 -19.68 -12.21 -13.75
C CYS A 365 -19.92 -12.27 -15.25
N ALA A 366 -20.77 -13.17 -15.77
CA ALA A 366 -21.16 -13.15 -17.17
C ALA A 366 -21.89 -11.83 -17.54
N ALA A 367 -22.70 -11.28 -16.62
CA ALA A 367 -23.37 -9.99 -16.80
C ALA A 367 -22.37 -8.82 -16.77
N LEU A 368 -21.33 -8.90 -15.93
CA LEU A 368 -20.25 -7.91 -15.91
C LEU A 368 -19.38 -7.99 -17.17
N GLN A 369 -19.02 -9.19 -17.62
CA GLN A 369 -18.21 -9.42 -18.82
C GLN A 369 -18.88 -8.89 -20.09
N THR A 370 -20.21 -9.03 -20.21
CA THR A 370 -20.95 -8.46 -21.35
C THR A 370 -20.96 -6.93 -21.34
N ASP A 371 -21.12 -6.31 -20.18
CA ASP A 371 -21.05 -4.84 -20.04
C ASP A 371 -19.64 -4.31 -20.34
N PHE A 372 -18.60 -4.96 -19.81
CA PHE A 372 -17.20 -4.61 -20.12
C PHE A 372 -16.83 -4.87 -21.58
N SER A 373 -17.24 -6.00 -22.17
CA SER A 373 -17.03 -6.28 -23.60
C SER A 373 -17.66 -5.18 -24.44
N SER A 374 -18.91 -4.80 -24.13
CA SER A 374 -19.61 -3.74 -24.85
C SER A 374 -18.90 -2.37 -24.74
N LYS A 375 -18.37 -2.03 -23.57
CA LYS A 375 -17.58 -0.80 -23.33
C LYS A 375 -16.23 -0.84 -24.04
N SER A 376 -15.54 -1.98 -24.02
CA SER A 376 -14.26 -2.17 -24.72
C SER A 376 -14.42 -2.14 -26.24
N ASP A 377 -15.49 -2.72 -26.77
CA ASP A 377 -15.84 -2.66 -28.19
C ASP A 377 -16.20 -1.23 -28.59
N ALA A 378 -16.93 -0.50 -27.74
CA ALA A 378 -17.20 0.92 -27.94
C ALA A 378 -15.91 1.76 -27.96
N GLN A 379 -14.99 1.56 -27.02
CA GLN A 379 -13.68 2.23 -26.99
C GLN A 379 -12.79 1.85 -28.19
N ARG A 380 -12.85 0.60 -28.64
CA ARG A 380 -12.13 0.13 -29.83
C ARG A 380 -12.70 0.75 -31.11
N LEU A 381 -14.01 0.96 -31.17
CA LEU A 381 -14.67 1.69 -32.26
C LEU A 381 -14.35 3.19 -32.22
N ILE A 382 -14.26 3.81 -31.04
CA ILE A 382 -13.84 5.20 -30.85
C ILE A 382 -12.39 5.38 -31.31
N SER A 383 -11.46 4.55 -30.85
CA SER A 383 -10.04 4.60 -31.26
C SER A 383 -9.84 4.27 -32.75
N LYS A 384 -10.64 3.37 -33.33
CA LYS A 384 -10.68 3.17 -34.79
C LYS A 384 -11.20 4.39 -35.56
N ASN A 385 -12.10 5.16 -34.97
CA ASN A 385 -12.57 6.42 -35.56
C ASN A 385 -11.55 7.56 -35.38
N GLU A 386 -10.79 7.56 -34.30
CA GLU A 386 -9.76 8.55 -34.00
C GLU A 386 -8.47 8.33 -34.80
N THR A 387 -8.14 7.09 -35.17
CA THR A 387 -6.99 6.75 -36.04
C THR A 387 -7.12 7.23 -37.50
N ASN A 388 -8.21 7.94 -37.85
CA ASN A 388 -8.31 8.75 -39.08
C ASN A 388 -7.82 10.20 -38.90
N LYS A 389 -7.35 10.59 -37.70
CA LYS A 389 -6.53 11.78 -37.47
C LYS A 389 -5.14 11.31 -37.08
N THR A 390 -4.13 11.85 -37.78
CA THR A 390 -2.71 11.60 -37.59
C THR A 390 -2.29 11.48 -36.12
N ASP A 391 -1.54 10.42 -35.85
CA ASP A 391 -1.10 9.95 -34.54
C ASP A 391 -0.43 11.03 -33.68
N THR A 392 -1.01 11.27 -32.51
CA THR A 392 -0.29 11.73 -31.31
C THR A 392 -0.50 10.68 -30.23
N GLU A 393 0.60 10.09 -29.76
CA GLU A 393 0.66 9.18 -28.59
C GLU A 393 -0.10 9.75 -27.39
N PRO A 394 -0.63 8.89 -26.49
CA PRO A 394 -1.38 9.36 -25.33
C PRO A 394 -0.46 10.10 -24.37
N VAL A 395 -0.64 11.42 -24.34
CA VAL A 395 0.02 12.46 -23.55
C VAL A 395 -0.10 12.23 -22.03
N ASP A 396 -0.97 11.32 -21.58
CA ASP A 396 -1.24 11.07 -20.16
C ASP A 396 -0.05 10.46 -19.39
N ARG A 397 0.80 9.63 -20.04
CA ARG A 397 1.92 8.96 -19.35
C ARG A 397 3.11 9.87 -19.04
N GLN A 398 3.34 10.90 -19.85
CA GLN A 398 4.37 11.92 -19.57
C GLN A 398 3.85 12.99 -18.60
N ALA A 399 2.54 13.26 -18.60
CA ALA A 399 1.96 14.22 -17.67
C ALA A 399 2.20 13.80 -16.21
N GLU A 400 2.05 12.51 -15.89
CA GLU A 400 2.22 11.99 -14.53
C GLU A 400 3.68 12.07 -14.01
N GLU A 401 4.67 11.82 -14.89
CA GLU A 401 6.10 12.05 -14.58
C GLU A 401 6.45 13.55 -14.43
N LEU A 402 5.81 14.42 -15.23
CA LEU A 402 5.96 15.88 -15.14
C LEU A 402 5.31 16.47 -13.88
N PHE A 403 4.21 15.87 -13.41
CA PHE A 403 3.57 16.23 -12.14
C PHE A 403 4.40 15.78 -10.93
N ARG A 404 4.97 14.56 -10.95
CA ARG A 404 5.83 14.05 -9.86
C ARG A 404 7.16 14.77 -9.70
N SER A 405 7.72 15.30 -10.79
CA SER A 405 9.06 15.92 -10.79
C SER A 405 9.08 17.40 -10.37
N GLY A 406 7.93 18.02 -10.06
CA GLY A 406 7.86 19.46 -9.71
C GLY A 406 8.18 20.43 -10.85
N ILE A 407 8.55 19.92 -12.03
CA ILE A 407 8.92 20.69 -13.22
C ILE A 407 7.77 21.60 -13.68
N LEU A 408 6.53 21.11 -13.57
CA LEU A 408 5.34 21.87 -13.97
C LEU A 408 5.14 23.11 -13.09
N VAL A 409 5.36 22.98 -11.78
CA VAL A 409 5.29 24.09 -10.81
C VAL A 409 6.40 25.11 -11.10
N HIS A 410 7.64 24.65 -11.33
CA HIS A 410 8.75 25.54 -11.68
C HIS A 410 8.54 26.26 -13.02
N SER A 411 7.98 25.57 -14.01
CA SER A 411 7.69 26.16 -15.33
C SER A 411 6.62 27.25 -15.24
N ILE A 412 5.58 27.04 -14.44
CA ILE A 412 4.54 28.05 -14.17
C ILE A 412 5.16 29.27 -13.47
N TRP A 413 6.01 29.07 -12.46
CA TRP A 413 6.68 30.17 -11.77
C TRP A 413 7.60 30.98 -12.70
N ILE A 414 8.38 30.31 -13.56
CA ILE A 414 9.23 30.97 -14.56
C ILE A 414 8.38 31.79 -15.54
N PHE A 415 7.25 31.24 -15.99
CA PHE A 415 6.34 31.94 -16.91
C PHE A 415 5.71 33.18 -16.27
N ILE A 416 5.27 33.08 -15.02
CA ILE A 416 4.77 34.23 -14.24
C ILE A 416 5.86 35.29 -14.08
N LEU A 417 7.11 34.88 -13.78
CA LEU A 417 8.23 35.80 -13.63
C LEU A 417 8.56 36.52 -14.94
N LEU A 418 8.52 35.80 -16.07
CA LEU A 418 8.70 36.38 -17.41
C LEU A 418 7.61 37.39 -17.75
N ILE A 419 6.34 37.09 -17.44
CA ILE A 419 5.24 38.04 -17.61
C ILE A 419 5.48 39.30 -16.78
N ILE A 420 5.89 39.16 -15.51
CA ILE A 420 6.19 40.31 -14.65
C ILE A 420 7.33 41.15 -15.22
N VAL A 421 8.40 40.52 -15.71
CA VAL A 421 9.53 41.21 -16.34
C VAL A 421 9.10 41.96 -17.60
N VAL A 422 8.28 41.34 -18.45
CA VAL A 422 7.74 41.99 -19.65
C VAL A 422 6.86 43.19 -19.28
N LEU A 423 5.97 43.05 -18.31
CA LEU A 423 5.09 44.14 -17.85
C LEU A 423 5.89 45.29 -17.22
N ILE A 424 6.97 45.00 -16.50
CA ILE A 424 7.88 46.02 -15.96
C ILE A 424 8.65 46.69 -17.11
N TYR A 425 9.17 45.92 -18.06
CA TYR A 425 9.87 46.45 -19.22
C TYR A 425 8.97 47.39 -20.03
N ASP A 426 7.74 46.98 -20.33
CA ASP A 426 6.78 47.77 -21.10
C ASP A 426 6.40 49.06 -20.35
N LYS A 427 6.24 48.99 -19.02
CA LYS A 427 5.94 50.15 -18.17
C LYS A 427 7.09 51.17 -18.09
N TYR A 428 8.34 50.73 -18.13
CA TYR A 428 9.51 51.60 -17.92
C TYR A 428 10.28 51.99 -19.18
N PHE A 429 10.22 51.17 -20.23
CA PHE A 429 11.05 51.33 -21.44
C PHE A 429 10.23 51.57 -22.72
N ALA A 430 8.96 51.18 -22.79
CA ALA A 430 8.15 51.40 -24.00
C ALA A 430 7.62 52.84 -24.16
N LYS A 431 7.92 53.73 -23.20
CA LYS A 431 7.58 55.16 -23.26
C LYS A 431 8.76 56.07 -23.65
N LYS A 432 9.82 55.53 -24.23
CA LYS A 432 10.99 56.30 -24.67
C LYS A 432 11.19 56.26 -26.18
#